data_AF-A0A8H6YMK3-F1
#
_entry.id   AF-A0A8H6YMK3-F1
#
_cell.length_a   1.000
_cell.length_b   1.000
_cell.length_c   1.000
_cell.angle_alpha   90.00
_cell.angle_beta   90.00
_cell.angle_gamma   90.00
#
_symmetry.space_group_name_H-M   'P 1'
#
loop_
_entity.id
_entity.type
_entity.pdbx_description
1 polymer ?
#
loop_
_entity_poly.entity_id
_entity_poly.type
_entity_poly.pdbx_seq_one_letter_code
_entity_poly.pdbx_strand_id
1 'polypeptide(L)'
;MDPMDIDDDIPAASAAAPPCATRGPARLGNLLNPYLMRAESRQLDETVDEFLARLPPHPISANLDALPPWYWIVNPHVGLEYYRQQRDVDALERQGQDLLDRYRERKTPGNAFLPRHGSAELEKEIAELAKATGMVEGKWMLFPTIEEVNETWALVANATANNRLGTAAKIATAGKEEGDRCRLICVYTRDFTDKEDVERVLLELVRMGLVPAEKGGGKSKGKGIHYKCDAYTHLDVYAGNGYGLRPSIYSSAQMLPYHLKANTADSSITSKRVNRLGLS
;
A
#
# COMPACT_ATOMS: atom_id res chain seq x y z
N MET A 1 -2.87 -14.63 14.16
CA MET A 1 -3.43 -13.61 13.26
C MET A 1 -2.53 -13.47 12.06
N ASP A 2 -3.12 -13.60 10.88
CA ASP A 2 -2.45 -13.23 9.64
C ASP A 2 -2.49 -11.70 9.59
N PRO A 3 -1.39 -10.98 9.31
CA PRO A 3 -1.42 -9.51 9.17
C PRO A 3 -2.44 -9.00 8.11
N MET A 4 -3.07 -9.90 7.35
CA MET A 4 -4.11 -9.60 6.37
C MET A 4 -5.52 -9.44 6.96
N ASP A 5 -5.73 -9.73 8.26
CA ASP A 5 -7.04 -9.68 8.96
C ASP A 5 -7.40 -8.28 9.51
N ILE A 6 -6.57 -7.25 9.26
CA ILE A 6 -6.63 -5.94 9.94
C ILE A 6 -7.53 -4.92 9.22
N ASP A 7 -7.97 -5.18 7.99
CA ASP A 7 -8.80 -4.24 7.23
C ASP A 7 -10.33 -4.44 7.42
N ASP A 8 -10.78 -5.52 8.08
CA ASP A 8 -12.12 -6.10 7.87
C ASP A 8 -13.33 -5.34 8.47
N ASP A 9 -13.14 -4.29 9.28
CA ASP A 9 -14.27 -3.59 9.94
C ASP A 9 -14.12 -2.05 10.01
N ILE A 10 -13.22 -1.48 9.22
CA ILE A 10 -13.22 -0.04 9.02
C ILE A 10 -14.28 0.24 7.95
N PRO A 11 -15.40 0.93 8.26
CA PRO A 11 -16.50 1.11 7.31
C PRO A 11 -15.95 1.59 5.96
N ALA A 12 -16.48 1.11 4.84
CA ALA A 12 -15.95 1.40 3.49
C ALA A 12 -15.70 2.91 3.22
N ALA A 13 -16.44 3.79 3.89
CA ALA A 13 -16.24 5.24 3.88
C ALA A 13 -14.94 5.74 4.57
N SER A 14 -14.34 4.94 5.45
CA SER A 14 -13.12 5.17 6.24
C SER A 14 -11.93 4.33 5.73
N ALA A 15 -12.17 3.25 4.99
CA ALA A 15 -11.12 2.52 4.25
C ALA A 15 -10.58 3.30 3.03
N ALA A 16 -11.25 4.40 2.69
CA ALA A 16 -11.07 5.21 1.48
C ALA A 16 -9.64 5.19 0.92
N ALA A 17 -9.54 4.72 -0.33
CA ALA A 17 -8.53 5.13 -1.29
C ALA A 17 -8.34 6.67 -1.18
N PRO A 18 -7.16 7.21 -1.52
CA PRO A 18 -6.94 8.63 -1.38
C PRO A 18 -8.08 9.42 -2.09
N PRO A 19 -8.86 10.26 -1.38
CA PRO A 19 -9.98 10.98 -1.97
C PRO A 19 -9.57 11.66 -3.27
N CYS A 20 -10.19 11.20 -4.36
CA CYS A 20 -10.25 11.92 -5.61
C CYS A 20 -10.93 13.26 -5.31
N ALA A 21 -10.14 14.34 -5.35
CA ALA A 21 -10.58 15.63 -4.87
C ALA A 21 -11.69 16.18 -5.78
N THR A 22 -12.91 16.28 -5.25
CA THR A 22 -14.08 16.89 -5.94
C THR A 22 -13.86 18.37 -6.28
N ARG A 23 -12.85 18.99 -5.66
CA ARG A 23 -12.17 20.21 -6.09
C ARG A 23 -10.71 19.84 -6.33
N GLY A 24 -10.14 20.19 -7.49
CA GLY A 24 -8.74 19.83 -7.81
C GLY A 24 -7.76 20.14 -6.67
N PRO A 25 -6.63 19.41 -6.59
CA PRO A 25 -5.73 19.44 -5.43
C PRO A 25 -5.28 20.87 -5.12
N ALA A 26 -5.42 21.26 -3.85
CA ALA A 26 -4.96 22.55 -3.38
C ALA A 26 -3.44 22.62 -3.43
N ARG A 27 -2.90 23.84 -3.62
CA ARG A 27 -1.48 24.05 -3.95
C ARG A 27 -0.82 25.07 -3.05
N LEU A 28 0.47 24.85 -2.82
CA LEU A 28 1.39 25.86 -2.30
C LEU A 28 2.61 25.89 -3.23
N GLY A 29 2.67 26.91 -4.09
CA GLY A 29 3.63 26.93 -5.20
C GLY A 29 3.44 25.72 -6.13
N ASN A 30 4.50 24.93 -6.32
CA ASN A 30 4.48 23.70 -7.13
C ASN A 30 4.07 22.44 -6.35
N LEU A 31 3.85 22.56 -5.04
CA LEU A 31 3.48 21.44 -4.17
C LEU A 31 1.97 21.22 -4.19
N LEU A 32 1.56 19.95 -4.15
CA LEU A 32 0.17 19.53 -4.26
C LEU A 32 -0.27 18.76 -3.02
N ASN A 33 -1.47 19.06 -2.51
CA ASN A 33 -2.10 18.24 -1.49
C ASN A 33 -3.63 18.21 -1.64
N PRO A 34 -4.24 17.06 -2.00
CA PRO A 34 -5.70 16.94 -2.09
C PRO A 34 -6.40 16.97 -0.71
N TYR A 35 -5.68 16.82 0.40
CA TYR A 35 -6.21 16.84 1.77
C TYR A 35 -5.94 18.15 2.51
N LEU A 36 -5.60 19.23 1.79
CA LEU A 36 -5.41 20.52 2.44
C LEU A 36 -6.67 20.89 3.25
N MET A 37 -6.47 21.47 4.43
CA MET A 37 -7.48 21.82 5.44
C MET A 37 -8.13 20.65 6.16
N ARG A 38 -7.77 19.38 5.87
CA ARG A 38 -8.23 18.23 6.66
C ARG A 38 -7.36 18.07 7.90
N ALA A 39 -7.99 18.10 9.07
CA ALA A 39 -7.30 18.11 10.36
C ALA A 39 -6.42 16.86 10.56
N GLU A 40 -6.78 15.75 9.95
CA GLU A 40 -6.09 14.47 10.01
C GLU A 40 -4.95 14.31 8.99
N SER A 41 -4.68 15.31 8.16
CA SER A 41 -3.61 15.26 7.15
C SER A 41 -2.51 16.29 7.42
N ARG A 42 -1.30 15.99 6.95
CA ARG A 42 -0.21 16.98 6.87
C ARG A 42 -0.60 18.13 5.96
N GLN A 43 -0.38 19.36 6.40
CA GLN A 43 -0.56 20.58 5.62
C GLN A 43 0.72 20.98 4.88
N LEU A 44 0.59 21.78 3.81
CA LEU A 44 1.75 22.17 2.98
C LEU A 44 2.61 23.26 3.61
N ASP A 45 2.04 24.02 4.54
CA ASP A 45 2.67 25.10 5.28
C ASP A 45 3.30 24.65 6.61
N GLU A 46 3.13 23.38 6.99
CA GLU A 46 3.81 22.77 8.14
C GLU A 46 4.95 21.83 7.71
N THR A 47 5.99 21.78 8.52
CA THR A 47 7.07 20.79 8.44
C THR A 47 6.55 19.39 8.79
N VAL A 48 7.31 18.34 8.44
CA VAL A 48 6.93 16.98 8.84
C VAL A 48 6.97 16.82 10.37
N ASP A 49 7.92 17.47 11.04
CA ASP A 49 8.02 17.39 12.51
C ASP A 49 6.85 18.09 13.21
N GLU A 50 6.38 19.23 12.71
CA GLU A 50 5.17 19.90 13.20
C GLU A 50 3.93 19.04 13.02
N PHE A 51 3.78 18.40 11.85
CA PHE A 51 2.72 17.43 11.58
C PHE A 51 2.74 16.26 12.58
N LEU A 52 3.92 15.67 12.81
CA LEU A 52 4.08 14.53 13.74
C LEU A 52 3.83 14.93 15.19
N ALA A 53 4.19 16.15 15.60
CA ALA A 53 3.90 16.69 16.92
C ALA A 53 2.40 16.94 17.11
N ARG A 54 1.71 17.42 16.06
CA ARG A 54 0.28 17.69 16.06
C ARG A 54 -0.55 16.40 16.06
N LEU A 55 -0.11 15.36 15.33
CA LEU A 55 -0.81 14.09 15.14
C LEU A 55 0.10 12.88 15.44
N PRO A 56 0.39 12.61 16.73
CA PRO A 56 1.18 11.44 17.12
C PRO A 56 0.37 10.16 16.91
N PRO A 57 0.88 9.15 16.19
CA PRO A 57 0.12 7.96 15.84
C PRO A 57 -0.12 7.01 17.01
N HIS A 58 0.76 7.03 18.01
CA HIS A 58 0.46 6.49 19.33
C HIS A 58 0.09 7.63 20.28
N PRO A 59 -1.20 7.91 20.51
CA PRO A 59 -1.59 8.93 21.47
C PRO A 59 -1.18 8.51 22.88
N ILE A 60 -0.65 9.45 23.66
CA ILE A 60 -0.51 9.32 25.12
C ILE A 60 -1.88 9.58 25.81
N SER A 61 -2.89 9.98 25.01
CA SER A 61 -4.20 10.45 25.47
C SER A 61 -5.16 9.32 25.82
N ALA A 62 -5.96 9.54 26.87
CA ALA A 62 -6.96 8.62 27.40
C ALA A 62 -8.27 8.53 26.57
N ASN A 63 -8.41 9.28 25.48
CA ASN A 63 -9.61 9.23 24.64
C ASN A 63 -9.27 8.95 23.17
N LEU A 64 -9.12 7.66 22.86
CA LEU A 64 -8.91 7.15 21.51
C LEU A 64 -10.12 7.38 20.59
N ASP A 65 -11.33 7.41 21.15
CA ASP A 65 -12.59 7.52 20.41
C ASP A 65 -12.80 8.90 19.76
N ALA A 66 -12.06 9.91 20.22
CA ALA A 66 -12.09 11.27 19.66
C ALA A 66 -11.11 11.48 18.49
N LEU A 67 -10.24 10.51 18.20
CA LEU A 67 -9.26 10.63 17.12
C LEU A 67 -9.87 10.25 15.77
N PRO A 68 -9.45 10.91 14.67
CA PRO A 68 -9.82 10.43 13.34
C PRO A 68 -9.21 9.02 13.15
N PRO A 69 -9.85 8.14 12.38
CA PRO A 69 -9.37 6.75 12.21
C PRO A 69 -8.01 6.65 11.51
N TRP A 70 -7.65 7.69 10.75
CA TRP A 70 -6.43 7.71 9.94
C TRP A 70 -5.74 9.07 10.02
N TYR A 71 -4.41 9.05 10.09
CA TYR A 71 -3.60 10.20 9.70
C TYR A 71 -3.02 10.01 8.31
N TRP A 72 -2.94 11.10 7.55
CA TRP A 72 -2.54 11.07 6.14
C TRP A 72 -1.39 12.02 5.84
N ILE A 73 -0.45 11.55 5.03
CA ILE A 73 0.58 12.40 4.43
C ILE A 73 0.70 12.06 2.95
N VAL A 74 0.64 13.10 2.12
CA VAL A 74 0.82 12.95 0.68
C VAL A 74 2.24 13.27 0.27
N ASN A 75 2.67 12.69 -0.84
CA ASN A 75 3.86 13.14 -1.52
C ASN A 75 3.50 14.40 -2.34
N PRO A 76 4.00 15.59 -1.95
CA PRO A 76 3.57 16.84 -2.54
C PRO A 76 4.14 17.08 -3.95
N HIS A 77 5.05 16.22 -4.40
CA HIS A 77 5.68 16.28 -5.72
C HIS A 77 4.99 15.43 -6.77
N VAL A 78 3.93 14.70 -6.39
CA VAL A 78 3.11 13.94 -7.34
C VAL A 78 2.44 14.93 -8.30
N GLY A 79 2.74 14.78 -9.59
CA GLY A 79 2.26 15.68 -10.61
C GLY A 79 0.73 15.74 -10.71
N LEU A 80 0.23 16.91 -11.11
CA LEU A 80 -1.20 17.19 -11.24
C LEU A 80 -1.94 16.21 -12.15
N GLU A 81 -1.25 15.66 -13.15
CA GLU A 81 -1.79 14.67 -14.07
C GLU A 81 -2.35 13.45 -13.34
N TYR A 82 -1.72 13.03 -12.24
CA TYR A 82 -2.20 11.91 -11.42
C TYR A 82 -3.55 12.22 -10.79
N TYR A 83 -3.70 13.39 -10.18
CA TYR A 83 -4.96 13.80 -9.54
C TYR A 83 -6.08 14.14 -10.53
N ARG A 84 -5.75 14.31 -11.82
CA ARG A 84 -6.73 14.54 -12.89
C ARG A 84 -7.26 13.25 -13.50
N GLN A 85 -6.63 12.11 -13.22
CA GLN A 85 -7.11 10.84 -13.74
C GLN A 85 -8.49 10.56 -13.17
N GLN A 86 -9.43 10.21 -14.04
CA GLN A 86 -10.78 9.84 -13.62
C GLN A 86 -10.73 8.51 -12.87
N ARG A 87 -11.53 8.44 -11.81
CA ARG A 87 -11.73 7.26 -10.96
C ARG A 87 -13.22 7.00 -10.91
N ASP A 88 -13.66 5.87 -11.45
CA ASP A 88 -15.06 5.47 -11.43
C ASP A 88 -15.25 4.32 -10.43
N VAL A 89 -15.28 4.71 -9.14
CA VAL A 89 -15.46 3.77 -8.01
C VAL A 89 -16.81 3.06 -8.13
N ASP A 90 -17.88 3.78 -8.46
CA ASP A 90 -19.22 3.22 -8.59
C ASP A 90 -19.29 2.18 -9.73
N ALA A 91 -18.59 2.40 -10.85
CA ALA A 91 -18.49 1.40 -11.91
C ALA A 91 -17.64 0.20 -11.49
N LEU A 92 -16.54 0.41 -10.75
CA LEU A 92 -15.72 -0.68 -10.22
C LEU A 92 -16.56 -1.56 -9.31
N GLU A 93 -17.25 -0.99 -8.33
CA GLU A 93 -18.01 -1.73 -7.33
C GLU A 93 -19.16 -2.51 -7.98
N ARG A 94 -19.96 -1.85 -8.84
CA ARG A 94 -21.08 -2.53 -9.53
C ARG A 94 -20.59 -3.66 -10.44
N GLN A 95 -19.66 -3.37 -11.36
CA GLN A 95 -19.20 -4.38 -12.33
C GLN A 95 -18.35 -5.46 -11.67
N GLY A 96 -17.60 -5.12 -10.63
CA GLY A 96 -16.79 -6.06 -9.87
C GLY A 96 -17.66 -7.00 -9.04
N GLN A 97 -18.75 -6.52 -8.44
CA GLN A 97 -19.72 -7.37 -7.77
C GLN A 97 -20.37 -8.36 -8.74
N ASP A 98 -20.81 -7.92 -9.92
CA ASP A 98 -21.35 -8.79 -10.98
C ASP A 98 -20.33 -9.87 -11.42
N LEU A 99 -19.05 -9.52 -11.45
CA LEU A 99 -17.95 -10.42 -11.79
C LEU A 99 -17.75 -11.48 -10.69
N LEU A 100 -17.73 -11.06 -9.44
CA LEU A 100 -17.60 -11.92 -8.26
C LEU A 100 -18.79 -12.89 -8.12
N ASP A 101 -20.01 -12.43 -8.40
CA ASP A 101 -21.21 -13.27 -8.33
C ASP A 101 -21.25 -14.30 -9.46
N ARG A 102 -20.93 -13.92 -10.70
CA ARG A 102 -20.75 -14.89 -11.80
C ARG A 102 -19.70 -15.94 -11.48
N TYR A 103 -18.61 -15.56 -10.83
CA TYR A 103 -17.59 -16.51 -10.41
C TYR A 103 -18.10 -17.48 -9.33
N ARG A 104 -18.89 -16.99 -8.35
CA ARG A 104 -19.54 -17.83 -7.34
C ARG A 104 -20.52 -18.81 -7.95
N GLU A 105 -21.36 -18.35 -8.88
CA GLU A 105 -22.33 -19.20 -9.59
C GLU A 105 -21.65 -20.36 -10.32
N ARG A 106 -20.53 -20.07 -11.01
CA ARG A 106 -19.70 -21.09 -11.68
C ARG A 106 -19.16 -22.15 -10.71
N LYS A 107 -18.94 -21.79 -9.43
CA LYS A 107 -18.41 -22.66 -8.36
C LYS A 107 -19.46 -23.48 -7.60
N THR A 108 -20.75 -23.36 -7.89
CA THR A 108 -21.81 -24.06 -7.16
C THR A 108 -21.72 -25.61 -7.22
N PRO A 109 -22.19 -26.33 -6.18
CA PRO A 109 -21.89 -27.76 -6.00
C PRO A 109 -22.67 -28.59 -7.02
N GLY A 110 -21.92 -29.11 -8.00
CA GLY A 110 -22.41 -29.86 -9.15
C GLY A 110 -21.37 -29.91 -10.27
N ASN A 111 -20.47 -28.91 -10.30
CA ASN A 111 -19.36 -28.82 -11.26
C ASN A 111 -18.02 -29.07 -10.54
N ALA A 112 -17.75 -30.33 -10.16
CA ALA A 112 -16.57 -30.76 -9.40
C ALA A 112 -15.24 -30.71 -10.19
N PHE A 113 -15.16 -29.90 -11.24
CA PHE A 113 -14.04 -29.88 -12.19
C PHE A 113 -13.54 -28.47 -12.52
N LEU A 114 -13.75 -27.48 -11.65
CA LEU A 114 -13.07 -26.20 -11.83
C LEU A 114 -11.60 -26.32 -11.36
N PRO A 115 -10.63 -26.11 -12.26
CA PRO A 115 -9.22 -26.18 -11.88
C PRO A 115 -8.88 -25.05 -10.90
N ARG A 116 -7.77 -25.20 -10.16
CA ARG A 116 -7.09 -24.10 -9.41
C ARG A 116 -6.88 -22.82 -10.24
N HIS A 117 -7.04 -22.87 -11.56
CA HIS A 117 -6.89 -21.76 -12.50
C HIS A 117 -8.03 -20.72 -12.47
N GLY A 118 -9.22 -21.03 -11.94
CA GLY A 118 -10.34 -20.08 -11.94
C GLY A 118 -10.06 -18.79 -11.14
N SER A 119 -9.27 -18.87 -10.08
CA SER A 119 -8.89 -17.68 -9.31
C SER A 119 -7.94 -16.78 -10.09
N ALA A 120 -7.03 -17.33 -10.90
CA ALA A 120 -6.11 -16.53 -11.71
C ALA A 120 -6.84 -15.76 -12.83
N GLU A 121 -7.89 -16.36 -13.40
CA GLU A 121 -8.77 -15.66 -14.35
C GLU A 121 -9.53 -14.54 -13.66
N LEU A 122 -10.11 -14.80 -12.48
CA LEU A 122 -10.77 -13.78 -11.65
C LEU A 122 -9.82 -12.63 -11.28
N GLU A 123 -8.60 -12.93 -10.84
CA GLU A 123 -7.55 -11.93 -10.56
C GLU A 123 -7.29 -11.04 -11.79
N LYS A 124 -7.23 -11.65 -12.98
CA LYS A 124 -7.02 -10.95 -14.24
C LYS A 124 -8.22 -10.06 -14.61
N GLU A 125 -9.45 -10.58 -14.53
CA GLU A 125 -10.66 -9.81 -14.84
C GLU A 125 -10.82 -8.60 -13.90
N ILE A 126 -10.54 -8.77 -12.60
CA ILE A 126 -10.55 -7.65 -11.63
C ILE A 126 -9.46 -6.62 -11.98
N ALA A 127 -8.26 -7.07 -12.37
CA ALA A 127 -7.19 -6.16 -12.75
C ALA A 127 -7.50 -5.37 -14.04
N GLU A 128 -8.16 -6.00 -15.01
CA GLU A 128 -8.64 -5.34 -16.24
C GLU A 128 -9.75 -4.33 -15.92
N LEU A 129 -10.69 -4.68 -15.06
CA LEU A 129 -11.74 -3.77 -14.60
C LEU A 129 -11.14 -2.57 -13.85
N ALA A 130 -10.20 -2.80 -12.93
CA ALA A 130 -9.50 -1.75 -12.22
C ALA A 130 -8.80 -0.75 -13.16
N LYS A 131 -8.19 -1.23 -14.25
CA LYS A 131 -7.63 -0.37 -15.29
C LYS A 131 -8.70 0.43 -16.03
N ALA A 132 -9.80 -0.22 -16.41
CA ALA A 132 -10.90 0.40 -17.14
C ALA A 132 -11.58 1.52 -16.33
N THR A 133 -11.65 1.38 -15.00
CA THR A 133 -12.25 2.37 -14.09
C THR A 133 -11.24 3.34 -13.48
N GLY A 134 -9.96 3.18 -13.81
CA GLY A 134 -8.86 4.00 -13.27
C GLY A 134 -8.48 3.67 -11.82
N MET A 135 -9.06 2.65 -11.19
CA MET A 135 -8.79 2.22 -9.82
C MET A 135 -7.53 1.36 -9.70
N VAL A 136 -6.42 1.86 -10.22
CA VAL A 136 -5.14 1.13 -10.36
C VAL A 136 -4.20 1.29 -9.17
N GLU A 137 -4.58 1.99 -8.12
CA GLU A 137 -3.71 2.22 -6.98
C GLU A 137 -3.54 0.96 -6.12
N GLY A 138 -2.49 0.95 -5.31
CA GLY A 138 -2.32 -0.06 -4.29
C GLY A 138 -1.34 0.39 -3.22
N LYS A 139 -1.13 -0.48 -2.24
CA LYS A 139 -0.43 -0.12 -1.00
C LYS A 139 0.38 -1.28 -0.44
N TRP A 140 1.60 -0.96 -0.03
CA TRP A 140 2.39 -1.77 0.91
C TRP A 140 1.86 -1.58 2.32
N MET A 141 1.66 -2.67 3.06
CA MET A 141 1.12 -2.66 4.42
C MET A 141 2.18 -3.07 5.44
N LEU A 142 2.49 -2.18 6.38
CA LEU A 142 3.41 -2.39 7.50
C LEU A 142 2.62 -2.48 8.80
N PHE A 143 3.13 -3.27 9.75
CA PHE A 143 2.49 -3.51 11.05
C PHE A 143 3.49 -3.32 12.20
N PRO A 144 4.10 -2.13 12.35
CA PRO A 144 5.00 -1.86 13.48
C PRO A 144 4.26 -2.09 14.81
N THR A 145 5.01 -2.51 15.82
CA THR A 145 4.46 -2.64 17.17
C THR A 145 4.15 -1.26 17.76
N ILE A 146 3.39 -1.22 18.85
CA ILE A 146 3.14 0.01 19.62
C ILE A 146 4.43 0.76 19.98
N GLU A 147 5.49 0.03 20.30
CA GLU A 147 6.78 0.62 20.69
C GLU A 147 7.52 1.23 19.49
N GLU A 148 7.36 0.64 18.31
CA GLU A 148 8.08 1.03 17.07
C GLU A 148 7.29 1.99 16.19
N VAL A 149 5.98 2.16 16.42
CA VAL A 149 5.07 2.84 15.49
C VAL A 149 5.42 4.31 15.27
N ASN A 150 5.81 5.03 16.32
CA ASN A 150 6.15 6.46 16.21
C ASN A 150 7.41 6.66 15.35
N GLU A 151 8.46 5.86 15.58
CA GLU A 151 9.70 5.88 14.77
C GLU A 151 9.40 5.49 13.31
N THR A 152 8.65 4.40 13.13
CA THR A 152 8.29 3.89 11.80
C THR A 152 7.48 4.92 11.02
N TRP A 153 6.47 5.53 11.64
CA TRP A 153 5.65 6.55 11.00
C TRP A 153 6.45 7.81 10.66
N ALA A 154 7.34 8.26 11.55
CA ALA A 154 8.19 9.41 11.28
C ALA A 154 9.08 9.19 10.05
N LEU A 155 9.66 7.99 9.89
CA LEU A 155 10.45 7.62 8.73
C LEU A 155 9.62 7.58 7.44
N VAL A 156 8.44 6.95 7.49
CA VAL A 156 7.50 6.88 6.35
C VAL A 156 7.02 8.28 5.95
N ALA A 157 6.64 9.12 6.91
CA ALA A 157 6.14 10.46 6.68
C ALA A 157 7.22 11.33 6.02
N ASN A 158 8.43 11.33 6.56
CA ASN A 158 9.56 12.07 5.98
C ASN A 158 9.88 11.59 4.57
N ALA A 159 9.96 10.28 4.34
CA ALA A 159 10.29 9.74 3.03
C ALA A 159 9.18 10.00 1.98
N THR A 160 7.91 10.00 2.41
CA THR A 160 6.77 10.34 1.54
C THR A 160 6.79 11.82 1.16
N ALA A 161 6.98 12.73 2.12
CA ALA A 161 7.04 14.17 1.87
C ALA A 161 8.21 14.59 0.97
N ASN A 162 9.32 13.84 1.00
CA ASN A 162 10.53 14.11 0.22
C ASN A 162 10.61 13.28 -1.08
N ASN A 163 9.48 12.79 -1.60
CA ASN A 163 9.39 12.09 -2.88
C ASN A 163 10.27 10.81 -2.99
N ARG A 164 10.54 10.15 -1.86
CA ARG A 164 11.30 8.88 -1.83
C ARG A 164 10.37 7.67 -1.92
N LEU A 165 9.21 7.74 -1.28
CA LEU A 165 8.16 6.72 -1.37
C LEU A 165 7.18 7.03 -2.52
N GLY A 166 6.00 6.40 -2.52
CA GLY A 166 5.01 6.57 -3.59
C GLY A 166 4.13 7.81 -3.41
N THR A 167 2.83 7.68 -3.65
CA THR A 167 1.92 8.84 -3.80
C THR A 167 1.44 9.41 -2.47
N ALA A 168 1.26 8.57 -1.46
CA ALA A 168 0.81 8.94 -0.13
C ALA A 168 1.13 7.83 0.88
N ALA A 169 0.96 8.14 2.16
CA ALA A 169 0.93 7.16 3.23
C ALA A 169 -0.17 7.50 4.23
N LYS A 170 -0.69 6.46 4.90
CA LYS A 170 -1.63 6.59 6.01
C LYS A 170 -1.27 5.69 7.18
N ILE A 171 -1.66 6.09 8.37
CA ILE A 171 -1.51 5.30 9.60
C ILE A 171 -2.82 5.25 10.36
N ALA A 172 -3.19 4.06 10.84
CA ALA A 172 -4.33 3.87 11.72
C ALA A 172 -4.01 4.42 13.11
N THR A 173 -4.94 5.19 13.69
CA THR A 173 -4.78 5.81 15.02
C THR A 173 -5.08 4.85 16.18
N ALA A 174 -5.85 3.80 15.91
CA ALA A 174 -6.19 2.73 16.83
C ALA A 174 -5.84 1.35 16.25
N GLY A 175 -5.76 0.35 17.12
CA GLY A 175 -5.80 -1.06 16.70
C GLY A 175 -7.22 -1.45 16.30
N LYS A 176 -7.38 -2.61 15.66
CA LYS A 176 -8.70 -3.15 15.30
C LYS A 176 -9.44 -3.61 16.55
N GLU A 177 -8.74 -4.33 17.42
CA GLU A 177 -9.30 -4.91 18.63
C GLU A 177 -8.63 -4.33 19.88
N GLU A 178 -9.35 -4.37 21.00
CA GLU A 178 -8.80 -4.02 22.29
C GLU A 178 -7.61 -4.95 22.61
N GLY A 179 -6.44 -4.36 22.87
CA GLY A 179 -5.21 -5.10 23.12
C GLY A 179 -4.33 -5.35 21.87
N ASP A 180 -4.72 -4.84 20.70
CA ASP A 180 -3.88 -4.90 19.50
C ASP A 180 -2.53 -4.22 19.72
N ARG A 181 -1.47 -5.00 19.47
CA ARG A 181 -0.08 -4.61 19.74
C ARG A 181 0.64 -3.98 18.55
N CYS A 182 -0.07 -3.73 17.45
CA CYS A 182 0.46 -3.12 16.24
C CYS A 182 -0.47 -2.02 15.72
N ARG A 183 0.04 -1.19 14.81
CA ARG A 183 -0.75 -0.26 14.00
C ARG A 183 -0.49 -0.50 12.52
N LEU A 184 -1.53 -0.35 11.70
CA LEU A 184 -1.39 -0.45 10.24
C LEU A 184 -0.85 0.87 9.68
N ILE A 185 0.25 0.79 8.94
CA ILE A 185 0.73 1.84 8.04
C ILE A 185 0.59 1.35 6.61
N CYS A 186 -0.02 2.16 5.75
CA CYS A 186 -0.05 1.91 4.31
C CYS A 186 0.84 2.92 3.58
N VAL A 187 1.64 2.44 2.62
CA VAL A 187 2.41 3.28 1.69
C VAL A 187 1.91 3.00 0.27
N TYR A 188 1.31 4.01 -0.35
CA TYR A 188 0.64 3.90 -1.64
C TYR A 188 1.61 4.04 -2.81
N THR A 189 1.35 3.30 -3.89
CA THR A 189 1.98 3.52 -5.20
C THR A 189 0.93 3.86 -6.23
N ARG A 190 1.37 4.40 -7.38
CA ARG A 190 0.48 4.99 -8.38
C ARG A 190 -0.33 3.96 -9.16
N ASP A 191 0.30 2.85 -9.51
CA ASP A 191 -0.28 1.79 -10.33
C ASP A 191 0.25 0.43 -9.85
N PHE A 192 -0.62 -0.47 -9.42
CA PHE A 192 -0.23 -1.79 -8.93
C PHE A 192 0.29 -2.72 -10.05
N THR A 193 0.07 -2.36 -11.31
CA THR A 193 0.55 -3.11 -12.47
C THR A 193 1.92 -2.63 -12.93
N ASP A 194 2.35 -1.44 -12.50
CA ASP A 194 3.74 -0.97 -12.61
C ASP A 194 4.60 -1.65 -11.53
N LYS A 195 5.10 -2.84 -11.87
CA LYS A 195 5.93 -3.63 -10.96
C LYS A 195 7.24 -2.93 -10.61
N GLU A 196 7.76 -2.07 -11.48
CA GLU A 196 9.00 -1.34 -11.24
C GLU A 196 8.80 -0.29 -10.15
N ASP A 197 7.72 0.49 -10.20
CA ASP A 197 7.39 1.45 -9.14
C ASP A 197 7.05 0.74 -7.81
N VAL A 198 6.29 -0.35 -7.87
CA VAL A 198 5.97 -1.17 -6.68
C VAL A 198 7.24 -1.70 -6.01
N GLU A 199 8.18 -2.22 -6.80
CA GLU A 199 9.47 -2.70 -6.31
C GLU A 199 10.37 -1.55 -5.82
N ARG A 200 10.42 -0.43 -6.54
CA ARG A 200 11.18 0.77 -6.15
C ARG A 200 10.80 1.23 -4.75
N VAL A 201 9.50 1.32 -4.45
CA VAL A 201 9.00 1.70 -3.13
C VAL A 201 9.35 0.64 -2.08
N LEU A 202 9.22 -0.65 -2.39
CA LEU A 202 9.63 -1.73 -1.48
C LEU A 202 11.12 -1.65 -1.12
N LEU A 203 11.99 -1.44 -2.11
CA LEU A 203 13.43 -1.34 -1.90
C LEU A 203 13.79 -0.14 -1.04
N GLU A 204 13.08 0.98 -1.20
CA GLU A 204 13.27 2.14 -0.33
C GLU A 204 12.86 1.84 1.12
N LEU A 205 11.75 1.12 1.34
CA LEU A 205 11.36 0.64 2.67
C LEU A 205 12.42 -0.29 3.29
N VAL A 206 13.05 -1.16 2.48
CA VAL A 206 14.18 -2.00 2.93
C VAL A 206 15.41 -1.16 3.27
N ARG A 207 15.80 -0.19 2.44
CA ARG A 207 16.94 0.71 2.70
C ARG A 207 16.78 1.50 3.99
N MET A 208 15.55 1.89 4.33
CA MET A 208 15.23 2.56 5.59
C MET A 208 15.18 1.62 6.80
N GLY A 209 15.37 0.30 6.60
CA GLY A 209 15.33 -0.70 7.67
C GLY A 209 13.93 -1.03 8.17
N LEU A 210 12.87 -0.61 7.47
CA LEU A 210 11.48 -0.86 7.84
C LEU A 210 10.97 -2.24 7.39
N VAL A 211 11.67 -2.85 6.43
CA VAL A 211 11.37 -4.18 5.92
C VAL A 211 12.67 -5.00 5.93
N PRO A 212 12.67 -6.22 6.49
CA PRO A 212 13.84 -7.08 6.48
C PRO A 212 14.27 -7.40 5.04
N ALA A 213 15.56 -7.21 4.73
CA ALA A 213 16.14 -7.57 3.43
C ALA A 213 16.19 -9.10 3.21
N GLU A 214 16.30 -9.85 4.31
CA GLU A 214 16.34 -11.31 4.33
C GLU A 214 15.42 -11.85 5.43
N LYS A 215 15.05 -13.14 5.33
CA LYS A 215 14.29 -13.82 6.38
C LYS A 215 15.09 -13.82 7.68
N GLY A 216 14.74 -12.94 8.62
CA GLY A 216 15.28 -12.91 9.99
C GLY A 216 16.21 -11.75 10.35
N GLY A 217 16.40 -10.75 9.47
CA GLY A 217 17.39 -9.68 9.66
C GLY A 217 16.82 -8.25 9.77
N GLY A 218 15.92 -7.97 10.73
CA GLY A 218 15.42 -6.61 11.00
C GLY A 218 14.99 -6.41 12.46
N LYS A 219 14.80 -5.14 12.88
CA LYS A 219 14.31 -4.77 14.23
C LYS A 219 12.99 -5.48 14.56
N SER A 220 12.11 -5.59 13.57
CA SER A 220 10.92 -6.44 13.63
C SER A 220 11.30 -7.90 13.35
N LYS A 221 11.44 -8.72 14.41
CA LYS A 221 11.49 -10.19 14.29
C LYS A 221 10.14 -10.71 13.79
N GLY A 222 9.84 -10.59 12.49
CA GLY A 222 8.57 -11.07 11.99
C GLY A 222 8.31 -10.69 10.54
N LYS A 223 7.96 -11.71 9.77
CA LYS A 223 7.16 -11.72 8.52
C LYS A 223 7.28 -10.49 7.61
N GLY A 224 7.75 -10.72 6.38
CA GLY A 224 7.77 -9.68 5.35
C GLY A 224 6.40 -9.04 5.11
N ILE A 225 6.39 -7.85 4.52
CA ILE A 225 5.18 -7.08 4.22
C ILE A 225 4.47 -7.55 2.95
N HIS A 226 3.20 -7.17 2.84
CA HIS A 226 2.29 -7.53 1.75
C HIS A 226 1.80 -6.28 1.00
N TYR A 227 1.49 -6.46 -0.29
CA TYR A 227 0.95 -5.42 -1.15
C TYR A 227 -0.47 -5.78 -1.60
N LYS A 228 -1.41 -4.86 -1.41
CA LYS A 228 -2.83 -5.01 -1.81
C LYS A 228 -3.20 -3.90 -2.79
N CYS A 229 -3.92 -4.25 -3.87
CA CYS A 229 -4.50 -3.26 -4.76
C CYS A 229 -5.80 -2.70 -4.16
N ASP A 230 -6.09 -1.44 -4.45
CA ASP A 230 -7.28 -0.76 -3.91
C ASP A 230 -8.57 -1.34 -4.48
N ALA A 231 -8.53 -1.90 -5.69
CA ALA A 231 -9.66 -2.62 -6.26
C ALA A 231 -10.14 -3.77 -5.36
N TYR A 232 -9.23 -4.48 -4.67
CA TYR A 232 -9.62 -5.52 -3.71
C TYR A 232 -10.26 -4.94 -2.45
N THR A 233 -9.84 -3.76 -2.00
CA THR A 233 -10.49 -3.07 -0.89
C THR A 233 -11.92 -2.65 -1.25
N HIS A 234 -12.15 -2.14 -2.46
CA HIS A 234 -13.49 -1.76 -2.92
C HIS A 234 -14.42 -2.94 -3.19
N LEU A 235 -13.86 -4.12 -3.49
CA LEU A 235 -14.62 -5.34 -3.78
C LEU A 235 -14.70 -6.29 -2.59
N ASP A 236 -14.37 -5.81 -1.40
CA ASP A 236 -14.37 -6.56 -0.14
C ASP A 236 -13.60 -7.90 -0.21
N VAL A 237 -12.50 -7.91 -0.96
CA VAL A 237 -11.60 -9.06 -1.07
C VAL A 237 -10.59 -9.03 0.08
N TYR A 238 -11.00 -9.63 1.18
CA TYR A 238 -10.21 -9.77 2.42
C TYR A 238 -9.76 -11.19 2.69
N ALA A 239 -9.04 -11.41 3.80
CA ALA A 239 -8.68 -12.75 4.23
C ALA A 239 -9.94 -13.61 4.47
N GLY A 240 -9.89 -14.89 4.09
CA GLY A 240 -11.04 -15.78 4.22
C GLY A 240 -12.19 -15.51 3.24
N ASN A 241 -12.02 -14.65 2.22
CA ASN A 241 -13.06 -14.42 1.21
C ASN A 241 -13.53 -15.73 0.54
N GLY A 242 -14.81 -15.78 0.18
CA GLY A 242 -15.44 -16.96 -0.44
C GLY A 242 -14.97 -17.26 -1.87
N TYR A 243 -14.11 -16.44 -2.46
CA TYR A 243 -13.65 -16.59 -3.84
C TYR A 243 -12.37 -17.45 -3.94
N GLY A 244 -11.64 -17.59 -2.83
CA GLY A 244 -10.32 -18.23 -2.79
C GLY A 244 -9.21 -17.32 -3.35
N LEU A 245 -9.46 -16.01 -3.42
CA LEU A 245 -8.47 -15.02 -3.79
C LEU A 245 -7.53 -14.76 -2.61
N ARG A 246 -6.25 -14.48 -2.89
CA ARG A 246 -5.38 -13.90 -1.88
C ARG A 246 -5.65 -12.39 -1.80
N PRO A 247 -5.81 -11.79 -0.62
CA PRO A 247 -6.06 -10.35 -0.50
C PRO A 247 -4.80 -9.51 -0.77
N SER A 248 -3.66 -10.14 -1.04
CA SER A 248 -2.43 -9.49 -1.50
C SER A 248 -2.01 -10.01 -2.87
N ILE A 249 -1.56 -9.10 -3.73
CA ILE A 249 -1.09 -9.40 -5.10
C ILE A 249 0.44 -9.52 -5.17
N TYR A 250 1.16 -8.90 -4.22
CA TYR A 250 2.60 -9.09 -4.04
C TYR A 250 2.98 -9.26 -2.57
N SER A 251 4.17 -9.78 -2.33
CA SER A 251 4.81 -9.80 -1.02
C SER A 251 6.29 -9.45 -1.15
N SER A 252 6.84 -8.81 -0.11
CA SER A 252 8.28 -8.51 -0.03
C SER A 252 9.13 -9.77 -0.17
N ALA A 253 8.73 -10.87 0.47
CA ALA A 253 9.42 -12.16 0.37
C ALA A 253 9.47 -12.70 -1.08
N GLN A 254 8.46 -12.41 -1.90
CA GLN A 254 8.44 -12.79 -3.31
C GLN A 254 9.29 -11.85 -4.17
N MET A 255 9.28 -10.54 -3.92
CA MET A 255 9.92 -9.55 -4.79
C MET A 255 11.42 -9.37 -4.51
N LEU A 256 11.87 -9.45 -3.24
CA LEU A 256 13.27 -9.19 -2.88
C LEU A 256 14.32 -10.18 -3.45
N PRO A 257 14.05 -11.50 -3.54
CA PRO A 257 15.02 -12.44 -4.11
C PRO A 257 15.35 -12.17 -5.58
N TYR A 258 14.47 -11.52 -6.34
CA TYR A 258 14.73 -11.15 -7.74
C TYR A 258 15.72 -9.98 -7.83
N HIS A 259 15.60 -9.01 -6.92
CA HIS A 259 16.47 -7.85 -6.87
C HIS A 259 17.92 -8.21 -6.52
N LEU A 260 18.12 -9.08 -5.51
CA LEU A 260 19.45 -9.53 -5.10
C LEU A 260 20.17 -10.30 -6.22
N LYS A 261 19.43 -11.08 -7.03
CA LYS A 261 19.96 -11.81 -8.19
C LYS A 261 20.29 -10.90 -9.37
N ALA A 262 19.46 -9.89 -9.65
CA ALA A 262 19.72 -8.90 -10.70
C ALA A 262 21.00 -8.10 -10.41
N ASN A 263 21.20 -7.66 -9.18
CA ASN A 263 22.39 -6.90 -8.78
C ASN A 263 23.66 -7.77 -8.75
N THR A 264 23.57 -9.05 -8.40
CA THR A 264 24.73 -9.97 -8.47
C THR A 264 25.11 -10.32 -9.91
N ALA A 265 24.12 -10.46 -10.81
CA ALA A 265 24.38 -10.68 -12.24
C ALA A 265 25.07 -9.47 -12.88
N ASP A 266 24.63 -8.25 -12.59
CA ASP A 266 25.19 -7.02 -13.15
C ASP A 266 26.61 -6.72 -12.61
N SER A 267 26.85 -7.04 -11.32
CA SER A 267 28.18 -7.00 -10.71
C SER A 267 29.13 -8.01 -11.36
N SER A 268 28.63 -9.20 -11.75
CA SER A 268 29.43 -10.24 -12.41
C SER A 268 29.77 -9.91 -13.87
N ILE A 269 28.89 -9.19 -14.57
CA ILE A 269 29.12 -8.72 -15.95
C ILE A 269 30.16 -7.60 -15.94
N THR A 270 30.06 -6.68 -14.99
CA THR A 270 31.02 -5.58 -14.82
C THR A 270 32.41 -6.11 -14.46
N SER A 271 32.50 -7.08 -13.54
CA SER A 271 33.77 -7.70 -13.13
C SER A 271 34.43 -8.53 -14.26
N LYS A 272 33.65 -9.21 -15.11
CA LYS A 272 34.16 -9.92 -16.30
C LYS A 272 34.67 -8.99 -17.39
N ARG A 273 34.17 -7.75 -17.49
CA ARG A 273 34.60 -6.75 -18.49
C ARG A 273 35.92 -6.09 -18.09
N VAL A 274 36.13 -5.86 -16.79
CA VAL A 274 37.39 -5.32 -16.26
C VAL A 274 38.55 -6.32 -16.42
N ASN A 275 38.33 -7.61 -16.15
CA ASN A 275 39.36 -8.64 -16.34
C ASN A 275 39.72 -8.92 -17.80
N ARG A 276 38.90 -8.48 -18.77
CA ARG A 276 39.17 -8.68 -20.22
C ARG A 276 39.88 -7.49 -20.87
N LEU A 277 40.02 -6.37 -20.15
CA LEU A 277 40.72 -5.15 -20.59
C LEU A 277 42.08 -4.95 -19.89
N GLY A 278 42.44 -5.78 -18.92
CA GLY A 278 43.77 -5.83 -18.31
C GLY A 278 44.70 -6.80 -19.05
N LEU A 279 45.18 -6.40 -20.22
CA LEU A 279 46.33 -6.99 -20.91
C LEU A 279 47.50 -6.00 -20.83
N SER A 280 48.41 -6.22 -19.88
CA SER A 280 49.87 -6.22 -20.06
C SER A 280 50.54 -6.65 -18.77
#